data_AF-A0A957JDL0-F1
#
_entry.id   AF-A0A957JDL0-F1
#
_cell.length_a   1.000
_cell.length_b   1.000
_cell.length_c   1.000
_cell.angle_alpha   90.00
_cell.angle_beta   90.00
_cell.angle_gamma   90.00
#
_symmetry.space_group_name_H-M   'P 1'
#
loop_
_entity.id
_entity.type
_entity.pdbx_description
1 polymer ?
#
loop_
_entity_poly.entity_id
_entity_poly.type
_entity_poly.pdbx_seq_one_letter_code
_entity_poly.pdbx_strand_id
1 'polypeptide(L)'
;WLSSVYGYNYYLDQFHLADRLLLWLLWGVVLWHPAGLGPLVWWALVMQGQFQYPLGSYSLTDIRPLYEQLLLLQIYLAAHAILAWLPAKLPWLARWQPVLPPIWALALCLQAANYLVPGWGKLRMGWLSHDGLADFWLAAYSYGWMASLGDERALALAAWLTRFNLPLLLLTLLVELGVILILWRRRLTLALLLAMAGLHVAILAFSGIFFWKWITLDLLLFYIIRRQDAGETRQLYARPVVGAAFLLLLSSGFLFRPTPLYWYDTPLTQRFNLELVTTTGEVMPLDRNFMRPFQIVFSKEGMHILNTEPFLVGTYGAVSELAVQEALLAARSPADVRAIGAELGQIVVSEVGRRQYDAFMRTYFSNYNHERRFAGWIWPNHILVETPAGAYDGSAPVAQVRVRYIQTWYDGQQLHVIGDEIIHVTDIPAAD
;
A
#
# COMPACT_ATOMS: atom_id res chain seq x y z
N TRP A 1 1.47 -9.32 14.91
CA TRP A 1 0.92 -10.20 13.86
C TRP A 1 1.66 -10.07 12.54
N LEU A 2 1.44 -9.06 11.68
CA LEU A 2 2.16 -8.97 10.38
C LEU A 2 3.70 -9.07 10.55
N SER A 3 4.26 -8.33 11.50
CA SER A 3 5.69 -8.35 11.81
C SER A 3 6.15 -9.64 12.53
N SER A 4 5.25 -10.54 12.93
CA SER A 4 5.59 -11.73 13.74
C SER A 4 5.37 -13.07 13.04
N VAL A 5 4.78 -13.09 11.84
CA VAL A 5 4.27 -14.30 11.18
C VAL A 5 4.79 -14.53 9.75
N TYR A 6 5.72 -13.70 9.27
CA TYR A 6 6.33 -13.90 7.95
C TYR A 6 7.15 -15.21 7.89
N GLY A 7 7.47 -15.68 6.68
CA GLY A 7 8.25 -16.89 6.49
C GLY A 7 9.72 -16.77 6.93
N TYR A 8 10.51 -17.76 6.54
CA TYR A 8 11.96 -17.67 6.66
C TYR A 8 12.49 -16.48 5.85
N ASN A 9 13.42 -15.70 6.40
CA ASN A 9 14.07 -14.62 5.66
C ASN A 9 15.34 -15.17 5.02
N TYR A 10 15.24 -15.56 3.74
CA TYR A 10 16.39 -16.09 2.99
C TYR A 10 17.48 -15.06 2.72
N TYR A 11 17.20 -13.76 2.75
CA TYR A 11 18.26 -12.76 2.60
C TYR A 11 19.15 -12.69 3.84
N LEU A 12 18.56 -12.73 5.04
CA LEU A 12 19.29 -12.70 6.31
C LEU A 12 19.68 -14.09 6.83
N ASP A 13 19.24 -15.15 6.13
CA ASP A 13 19.33 -16.54 6.56
C ASP A 13 18.84 -16.78 8.00
N GLN A 14 17.67 -16.21 8.34
CA GLN A 14 17.16 -16.21 9.72
C GLN A 14 15.64 -16.33 9.82
N PHE A 15 15.18 -17.07 10.84
CA PHE A 15 13.77 -17.12 11.24
C PHE A 15 13.31 -15.90 12.06
N HIS A 16 14.21 -15.13 12.67
CA HIS A 16 13.87 -14.04 13.60
C HIS A 16 12.99 -14.50 14.78
N LEU A 17 13.22 -15.71 15.30
CA LEU A 17 12.36 -16.28 16.33
C LEU A 17 12.35 -15.44 17.61
N ALA A 18 13.50 -14.92 18.03
CA ALA A 18 13.60 -14.08 19.22
C ALA A 18 12.77 -12.78 19.07
N ASP A 19 12.88 -12.10 17.94
CA ASP A 19 12.15 -10.85 17.68
C ASP A 19 10.64 -11.09 17.66
N ARG A 20 10.21 -12.21 17.09
CA ARG A 20 8.80 -12.64 17.05
C ARG A 20 8.29 -12.96 18.44
N LEU A 21 9.03 -13.75 19.22
CA LEU A 21 8.66 -14.07 20.60
C LEU A 21 8.56 -12.79 21.44
N LEU A 22 9.48 -11.85 21.27
CA LEU A 22 9.41 -10.55 21.94
C LEU A 22 8.15 -9.77 21.53
N LEU A 23 7.78 -9.73 20.25
CA LEU A 23 6.50 -9.13 19.83
C LEU A 23 5.29 -9.79 20.51
N TRP A 24 5.28 -11.11 20.63
CA TRP A 24 4.20 -11.85 21.29
C TRP A 24 4.13 -11.55 22.78
N LEU A 25 5.27 -11.51 23.46
CA LEU A 25 5.37 -11.14 24.86
C LEU A 25 4.87 -9.71 25.06
N LEU A 26 5.33 -8.75 24.26
CA LEU A 26 4.88 -7.35 24.31
C LEU A 26 3.37 -7.22 24.03
N TRP A 27 2.83 -8.01 23.10
CA TRP A 27 1.40 -8.07 22.86
C TRP A 27 0.64 -8.59 24.08
N GLY A 28 1.13 -9.65 24.74
CA GLY A 28 0.58 -10.13 26.01
C GLY A 28 0.64 -9.07 27.12
N VAL A 29 1.74 -8.31 27.20
CA VAL A 29 1.86 -7.18 28.14
C VAL A 29 0.82 -6.11 27.86
N VAL A 30 0.51 -5.79 26.59
CA VAL A 30 -0.55 -4.82 26.25
C VAL A 30 -1.91 -5.25 26.79
N LEU A 31 -2.22 -6.55 26.73
CA LEU A 31 -3.48 -7.08 27.28
C LEU A 31 -3.55 -6.96 28.81
N TRP A 32 -2.40 -6.98 29.48
CA TRP A 32 -2.32 -6.82 30.93
C TRP A 32 -2.23 -5.35 31.37
N HIS A 33 -1.48 -4.53 30.62
CA HIS A 33 -1.18 -3.16 30.97
C HIS A 33 -0.92 -2.27 29.73
N PRO A 34 -1.56 -1.08 29.62
CA PRO A 34 -1.44 -0.21 28.44
C PRO A 34 -0.01 0.30 28.17
N ALA A 35 0.85 0.35 29.18
CA ALA A 35 2.26 0.76 29.00
C ALA A 35 3.05 -0.16 28.05
N GLY A 36 2.59 -1.40 27.83
CA GLY A 36 3.20 -2.30 26.83
C GLY A 36 3.04 -1.80 25.39
N LEU A 37 2.12 -0.87 25.13
CA LEU A 37 1.78 -0.43 23.77
C LEU A 37 2.96 0.27 23.10
N GLY A 38 3.68 1.10 23.84
CA GLY A 38 4.83 1.82 23.31
C GLY A 38 5.96 0.90 22.84
N PRO A 39 6.51 0.06 23.73
CA PRO A 39 7.50 -0.94 23.34
C PRO A 39 7.02 -1.84 22.21
N LEU A 40 5.74 -2.27 22.20
CA LEU A 40 5.17 -3.08 21.13
C LEU A 40 5.24 -2.36 19.77
N VAL A 41 4.75 -1.12 19.70
CA VAL A 41 4.72 -0.34 18.46
C VAL A 41 6.14 -0.03 17.98
N TRP A 42 7.01 0.40 18.89
CA TRP A 42 8.41 0.69 18.57
C TRP A 42 9.11 -0.55 18.01
N TRP A 43 8.98 -1.69 18.67
CA TRP A 43 9.58 -2.94 18.21
C TRP A 43 9.01 -3.41 16.87
N ALA A 44 7.69 -3.28 16.68
CA ALA A 44 7.05 -3.62 15.41
C ALA A 44 7.54 -2.72 14.26
N LEU A 45 7.80 -1.43 14.50
CA LEU A 45 8.37 -0.51 13.52
C LEU A 45 9.84 -0.85 13.21
N VAL A 46 10.65 -1.18 14.20
CA VAL A 46 12.03 -1.67 13.99
C VAL A 46 12.03 -2.91 13.10
N MET A 47 11.16 -3.87 13.40
CA MET A 47 11.01 -5.08 12.59
C MET A 47 10.52 -4.80 11.16
N GLN A 48 9.68 -3.78 10.93
CA GLN A 48 9.29 -3.40 9.56
C GLN A 48 10.40 -2.64 8.84
N GLY A 49 11.16 -1.81 9.56
CA GLY A 49 12.28 -1.05 9.02
C GLY A 49 13.38 -1.93 8.42
N GLN A 50 13.56 -3.15 8.94
CA GLN A 50 14.55 -4.10 8.39
C GLN A 50 14.29 -4.42 6.90
N PHE A 51 13.03 -4.41 6.45
CA PHE A 51 12.66 -4.75 5.07
C PHE A 51 12.95 -3.62 4.08
N GLN A 52 13.34 -2.43 4.56
CA GLN A 52 13.90 -1.38 3.71
C GLN A 52 15.34 -1.69 3.26
N TYR A 53 16.04 -2.61 3.92
CA TYR A 53 17.40 -2.99 3.54
C TYR A 53 17.41 -4.36 2.82
N PRO A 54 18.20 -4.55 1.75
CA PRO A 54 19.13 -3.59 1.13
C PRO A 54 18.51 -2.77 -0.01
N LEU A 55 17.32 -3.13 -0.49
CA LEU A 55 16.75 -2.63 -1.75
C LEU A 55 16.17 -1.21 -1.65
N GLY A 56 15.91 -0.72 -0.44
CA GLY A 56 15.07 0.48 -0.26
C GLY A 56 13.62 0.20 -0.65
N SER A 57 12.83 1.26 -0.82
CA SER A 57 11.48 1.24 -1.44
C SER A 57 10.37 0.44 -0.74
N TYR A 58 10.62 -0.21 0.40
CA TYR A 58 9.55 -0.87 1.16
C TYR A 58 8.57 0.18 1.72
N SER A 59 7.43 0.27 1.04
CA SER A 59 6.36 1.22 1.35
C SER A 59 5.54 0.72 2.53
N LEU A 60 5.38 1.57 3.54
CA LEU A 60 4.52 1.30 4.70
C LEU A 60 3.09 1.79 4.49
N THR A 61 2.70 2.20 3.29
CA THR A 61 1.42 2.87 3.02
C THR A 61 0.22 2.05 3.50
N ASP A 62 0.26 0.73 3.35
CA ASP A 62 -0.84 -0.16 3.74
C ASP A 62 -0.95 -0.35 5.26
N ILE A 63 0.14 -0.22 6.01
CA ILE A 63 0.21 -0.45 7.47
C ILE A 63 0.29 0.85 8.28
N ARG A 64 0.67 1.96 7.66
CA ARG A 64 0.97 3.24 8.30
C ARG A 64 -0.21 3.76 9.14
N PRO A 65 -1.46 3.83 8.64
CA PRO A 65 -2.56 4.35 9.46
C PRO A 65 -2.77 3.56 10.74
N LEU A 66 -2.60 2.23 10.70
CA LEU A 66 -2.71 1.40 11.90
C LEU A 66 -1.65 1.80 12.94
N TYR A 67 -0.39 1.96 12.54
CA TYR A 67 0.67 2.39 13.45
C TYR A 67 0.45 3.81 13.97
N GLU A 68 0.00 4.73 13.12
CA GLU A 68 -0.31 6.11 13.55
C GLU A 68 -1.42 6.13 14.60
N GLN A 69 -2.46 5.30 14.46
CA GLN A 69 -3.52 5.17 15.46
C GLN A 69 -3.01 4.60 16.79
N LEU A 70 -2.12 3.61 16.75
CA LEU A 70 -1.53 3.03 17.96
C LEU A 70 -0.58 4.03 18.65
N LEU A 71 0.22 4.78 17.89
CA LEU A 71 1.05 5.86 18.42
C LEU A 71 0.20 6.97 19.03
N LEU A 72 -0.88 7.39 18.37
CA LEU A 72 -1.81 8.38 18.88
C LEU A 72 -2.41 7.92 20.23
N LEU A 73 -2.85 6.67 20.31
CA LEU A 73 -3.37 6.09 21.55
C LEU A 73 -2.30 6.08 22.65
N GLN A 74 -1.07 5.70 22.34
CA GLN A 74 0.04 5.73 23.29
C GLN A 74 0.30 7.15 23.82
N ILE A 75 0.39 8.13 22.93
CA ILE A 75 0.60 9.54 23.29
C ILE A 75 -0.54 10.03 24.18
N TYR A 76 -1.78 9.68 23.84
CA TYR A 76 -2.96 10.04 24.64
C TYR A 76 -2.91 9.45 26.04
N LEU A 77 -2.60 8.15 26.17
CA LEU A 77 -2.51 7.47 27.47
C LEU A 77 -1.38 8.05 28.32
N ALA A 78 -0.22 8.33 27.72
CA ALA A 78 0.89 8.98 28.41
C ALA A 78 0.52 10.39 28.88
N ALA A 79 -0.09 11.21 28.03
CA ALA A 79 -0.56 12.55 28.38
C ALA A 79 -1.59 12.50 29.51
N HIS A 80 -2.53 11.56 29.45
CA HIS A 80 -3.54 11.37 30.49
C HIS A 80 -2.89 10.98 31.83
N ALA A 81 -1.95 10.02 31.83
CA ALA A 81 -1.23 9.63 33.04
C ALA A 81 -0.43 10.79 33.65
N ILE A 82 0.26 11.57 32.82
CA ILE A 82 1.02 12.75 33.26
C ILE A 82 0.08 13.81 33.86
N LEU A 83 -1.03 14.13 33.18
CA LEU A 83 -2.01 15.10 33.66
C LEU A 83 -2.77 14.63 34.90
N ALA A 84 -2.93 13.33 35.11
CA ALA A 84 -3.48 12.76 36.34
C ALA A 84 -2.46 12.87 37.50
N TRP A 85 -1.17 12.69 37.23
CA TRP A 85 -0.10 12.76 38.23
C TRP A 85 0.27 14.19 38.65
N LEU A 86 0.28 15.13 37.71
CA LEU A 86 0.75 16.51 37.93
C LEU A 86 0.02 17.25 39.08
N PRO A 87 -1.31 17.22 39.22
CA PRO A 87 -2.02 17.92 40.29
C PRO A 87 -1.69 17.43 41.69
N ALA A 88 -1.31 16.16 41.84
CA ALA A 88 -0.83 15.63 43.11
C ALA A 88 0.52 16.25 43.54
N LYS A 89 1.25 16.87 42.60
CA LYS A 89 2.54 17.54 42.84
C LYS A 89 2.46 19.07 42.70
N LEU A 90 1.54 19.57 41.86
CA LEU A 90 1.40 20.97 41.46
C LEU A 90 -0.11 21.33 41.39
N PRO A 91 -0.76 21.66 42.52
CA PRO A 91 -2.21 21.84 42.59
C PRO A 91 -2.78 22.92 41.65
N TRP A 92 -1.99 23.94 41.32
CA TRP A 92 -2.38 24.99 40.36
C TRP A 92 -2.57 24.46 38.93
N LEU A 93 -2.03 23.27 38.61
CA LEU A 93 -2.25 22.58 37.35
C LEU A 93 -3.56 21.79 37.31
N ALA A 94 -4.24 21.59 38.43
CA ALA A 94 -5.53 20.88 38.48
C ALA A 94 -6.60 21.51 37.57
N ARG A 95 -6.53 22.83 37.33
CA ARG A 95 -7.41 23.53 36.38
C ARG A 95 -7.30 23.05 34.92
N TRP A 96 -6.22 22.34 34.58
CA TRP A 96 -5.98 21.78 33.25
C TRP A 96 -6.37 20.29 33.12
N GLN A 97 -6.83 19.63 34.21
CA GLN A 97 -7.31 18.24 34.17
C GLN A 97 -8.50 17.94 33.22
N PRO A 98 -9.40 18.88 32.84
CA PRO A 98 -10.63 18.47 32.16
C PRO A 98 -10.64 18.55 30.62
N VAL A 99 -9.52 18.83 29.92
CA VAL A 99 -9.61 19.22 28.50
C VAL A 99 -8.78 18.36 27.54
N LEU A 100 -8.60 17.07 27.84
CA LEU A 100 -8.22 16.19 26.74
C LEU A 100 -9.44 15.96 25.85
N PRO A 101 -9.36 16.23 24.53
CA PRO A 101 -10.44 15.86 23.63
C PRO A 101 -10.69 14.35 23.73
N PRO A 102 -11.92 13.89 23.47
CA PRO A 102 -12.19 12.46 23.40
C PRO A 102 -11.18 11.81 22.43
N ILE A 103 -10.43 10.80 22.88
CA ILE A 103 -9.41 10.11 22.04
C ILE A 103 -10.00 9.67 20.69
N TRP A 104 -11.27 9.26 20.71
CA TRP A 104 -11.99 8.85 19.52
C TRP A 104 -12.21 10.00 18.51
N ALA A 105 -12.27 11.26 18.96
CA ALA A 105 -12.30 12.40 18.05
C ALA A 105 -10.97 12.52 17.29
N LEU A 106 -9.85 12.42 18.00
CA LEU A 106 -8.52 12.47 17.39
C LEU A 106 -8.28 11.28 16.45
N ALA A 107 -8.67 10.07 16.87
CA ALA A 107 -8.57 8.87 16.05
C ALA A 107 -9.39 8.98 14.75
N LEU A 108 -10.63 9.50 14.85
CA LEU A 108 -11.47 9.77 13.68
C LEU A 108 -10.87 10.86 12.78
N CYS A 109 -10.30 11.93 13.34
CA CYS A 109 -9.63 12.96 12.54
C CYS A 109 -8.39 12.43 11.81
N LEU A 110 -7.56 11.63 12.49
CA LEU A 110 -6.39 11.00 11.89
C LEU A 110 -6.78 10.02 10.78
N GLN A 111 -7.83 9.22 11.01
CA GLN A 111 -8.35 8.32 9.98
C GLN A 111 -8.92 9.10 8.80
N ALA A 112 -9.78 10.08 9.05
CA ALA A 112 -10.39 10.92 8.02
C ALA A 112 -9.36 11.69 7.19
N ALA A 113 -8.25 12.14 7.79
CA ALA A 113 -7.18 12.81 7.06
C ALA A 113 -6.57 11.95 5.94
N ASN A 114 -6.48 10.63 6.15
CA ASN A 114 -6.00 9.68 5.14
C ASN A 114 -6.92 9.55 3.92
N TYR A 115 -8.11 10.17 3.93
CA TYR A 115 -9.07 10.19 2.82
C TYR A 115 -9.28 11.63 2.33
N LEU A 116 -9.37 12.60 3.24
CA LEU A 116 -9.56 14.00 2.91
C LEU A 116 -8.42 14.57 2.07
N VAL A 117 -7.18 14.25 2.42
CA VAL A 117 -6.01 14.78 1.69
C VAL A 117 -5.92 14.17 0.28
N PRO A 118 -6.07 12.84 0.08
CA PRO A 118 -6.26 12.26 -1.25
C PRO A 118 -7.41 12.89 -2.05
N GLY A 119 -8.60 13.01 -1.46
CA GLY A 119 -9.76 13.59 -2.14
C GLY A 119 -9.54 15.05 -2.55
N TRP A 120 -8.88 15.84 -1.70
CA TRP A 120 -8.50 17.21 -2.03
C TRP A 120 -7.45 17.26 -3.16
N GLY A 121 -6.48 16.34 -3.14
CA GLY A 121 -5.50 16.19 -4.21
C GLY A 121 -6.15 15.88 -5.56
N LYS A 122 -7.10 14.93 -5.58
CA LYS A 122 -7.90 14.57 -6.76
C LYS A 122 -8.71 15.76 -7.29
N LEU A 123 -9.35 16.55 -6.42
CA LEU A 123 -10.03 17.77 -6.86
C LEU A 123 -9.07 18.77 -7.50
N ARG A 124 -7.93 19.02 -6.85
CA ARG A 124 -6.95 20.02 -7.32
C ARG A 124 -6.36 19.67 -8.68
N MET A 125 -6.18 18.39 -8.97
CA MET A 125 -5.68 17.91 -10.25
C MET A 125 -6.78 17.75 -11.32
N GLY A 126 -8.04 18.11 -11.04
CA GLY A 126 -9.11 17.95 -12.03
C GLY A 126 -9.43 16.49 -12.35
N TRP A 127 -9.24 15.58 -11.39
CA TRP A 127 -9.38 14.12 -11.55
C TRP A 127 -10.74 13.71 -12.17
N LEU A 128 -11.84 14.40 -11.81
CA LEU A 128 -13.16 14.12 -12.40
C LEU A 128 -13.23 14.25 -13.93
N SER A 129 -12.41 15.12 -14.51
CA SER A 129 -12.44 15.42 -15.95
C SER A 129 -11.46 14.58 -16.75
N HIS A 130 -10.38 14.13 -16.11
CA HIS A 130 -9.23 13.54 -16.79
C HIS A 130 -9.06 12.05 -16.48
N ASP A 131 -9.58 11.55 -15.37
CA ASP A 131 -9.32 10.18 -14.94
C ASP A 131 -10.28 9.15 -15.55
N GLY A 132 -9.77 7.93 -15.76
CA GLY A 132 -10.47 6.81 -16.38
C GLY A 132 -10.31 5.52 -15.61
N LEU A 133 -11.35 5.10 -14.87
CA LEU A 133 -11.32 3.85 -14.08
C LEU A 133 -11.12 2.59 -14.94
N ALA A 134 -11.44 2.66 -16.22
CA ALA A 134 -11.17 1.59 -17.17
C ALA A 134 -9.66 1.32 -17.33
N ASP A 135 -8.85 2.40 -17.35
CA ASP A 135 -7.40 2.29 -17.46
C ASP A 135 -6.80 1.67 -16.21
N PHE A 136 -7.28 2.05 -15.01
CA PHE A 136 -6.87 1.43 -13.75
C PHE A 136 -7.16 -0.08 -13.72
N TRP A 137 -8.36 -0.48 -14.14
CA TRP A 137 -8.75 -1.89 -14.24
C TRP A 137 -7.86 -2.65 -15.23
N LEU A 138 -7.65 -2.10 -16.43
CA LEU A 138 -6.85 -2.75 -17.46
C LEU A 138 -5.37 -2.83 -17.07
N ALA A 139 -4.86 -1.86 -16.34
CA ALA A 139 -3.53 -1.91 -15.77
C ALA A 139 -3.41 -3.03 -14.74
N ALA A 140 -4.36 -3.13 -13.79
CA ALA A 140 -4.38 -4.22 -12.83
C ALA A 140 -4.50 -5.60 -13.48
N TYR A 141 -5.37 -5.74 -14.48
CA TYR A 141 -5.51 -6.95 -15.30
C TYR A 141 -4.19 -7.31 -15.98
N SER A 142 -3.55 -6.34 -16.64
CA SER A 142 -2.24 -6.50 -17.29
C SER A 142 -1.15 -6.88 -16.28
N TYR A 143 -1.30 -6.52 -15.01
CA TYR A 143 -0.42 -6.92 -13.92
C TYR A 143 -0.61 -8.37 -13.43
N GLY A 144 -1.72 -9.01 -13.81
CA GLY A 144 -2.07 -10.38 -13.44
C GLY A 144 -3.27 -10.49 -12.50
N TRP A 145 -3.95 -9.39 -12.16
CA TRP A 145 -5.21 -9.47 -11.40
C TRP A 145 -6.31 -10.07 -12.27
N MET A 146 -6.86 -11.22 -11.86
CA MET A 146 -7.89 -11.92 -12.62
C MET A 146 -7.48 -12.27 -14.08
N ALA A 147 -6.20 -12.58 -14.31
CA ALA A 147 -5.68 -12.92 -15.64
C ALA A 147 -6.46 -14.04 -16.34
N SER A 148 -7.03 -14.98 -15.58
CA SER A 148 -7.86 -16.08 -16.06
C SER A 148 -9.18 -15.66 -16.72
N LEU A 149 -9.60 -14.40 -16.58
CA LEU A 149 -10.79 -13.88 -17.27
C LEU A 149 -10.63 -13.86 -18.79
N GLY A 150 -9.41 -13.67 -19.30
CA GLY A 150 -9.11 -13.44 -20.71
C GLY A 150 -9.47 -12.02 -21.18
N ASP A 151 -8.81 -11.58 -22.25
CA ASP A 151 -8.85 -10.19 -22.72
C ASP A 151 -10.26 -9.72 -23.08
N GLU A 152 -11.07 -10.57 -23.72
CA GLU A 152 -12.45 -10.23 -24.11
C GLU A 152 -13.30 -9.79 -22.90
N ARG A 153 -13.24 -10.53 -21.80
CA ARG A 153 -14.00 -10.22 -20.58
C ARG A 153 -13.41 -9.02 -19.85
N ALA A 154 -12.08 -8.90 -19.82
CA ALA A 154 -11.40 -7.76 -19.23
C ALA A 154 -11.78 -6.45 -19.96
N LEU A 155 -11.78 -6.45 -21.29
CA LEU A 155 -12.19 -5.33 -22.14
C LEU A 155 -13.69 -5.04 -22.02
N ALA A 156 -14.54 -6.06 -21.91
CA ALA A 156 -15.97 -5.86 -21.68
C ALA A 156 -16.24 -5.18 -20.32
N LEU A 157 -15.50 -5.54 -19.27
CA LEU A 157 -15.59 -4.87 -17.98
C LEU A 157 -15.04 -3.45 -18.02
N ALA A 158 -13.94 -3.22 -18.73
CA ALA A 158 -13.40 -1.88 -18.97
C ALA A 158 -14.44 -0.99 -19.66
N ALA A 159 -15.10 -1.48 -20.72
CA ALA A 159 -16.16 -0.75 -21.41
C ALA A 159 -17.37 -0.46 -20.51
N TRP A 160 -17.70 -1.36 -19.58
CA TRP A 160 -18.72 -1.10 -18.56
C TRP A 160 -18.27 -0.01 -17.59
N LEU A 161 -17.04 -0.06 -17.08
CA LEU A 161 -16.47 0.95 -16.19
C LEU A 161 -16.48 2.33 -16.85
N THR A 162 -16.14 2.44 -18.13
CA THR A 162 -16.20 3.71 -18.88
C THR A 162 -17.61 4.33 -18.83
N ARG A 163 -18.68 3.53 -18.92
CA ARG A 163 -20.07 4.04 -18.85
C ARG A 163 -20.43 4.56 -17.47
N PHE A 164 -19.85 3.98 -16.41
CA PHE A 164 -20.08 4.37 -15.03
C PHE A 164 -18.95 5.20 -14.43
N ASN A 165 -18.02 5.68 -15.26
CA ASN A 165 -16.81 6.37 -14.81
C ASN A 165 -17.16 7.56 -13.91
N LEU A 166 -17.87 8.56 -14.44
CA LEU A 166 -18.22 9.77 -13.69
C LEU A 166 -19.02 9.47 -12.40
N PRO A 167 -20.07 8.63 -12.38
CA PRO A 167 -20.74 8.23 -11.15
C PRO A 167 -19.81 7.63 -10.09
N LEU A 168 -18.88 6.75 -10.50
CA LEU A 168 -17.93 6.11 -9.60
C LEU A 168 -16.87 7.10 -9.09
N LEU A 169 -16.34 7.96 -9.96
CA LEU A 169 -15.41 9.03 -9.55
C LEU A 169 -16.08 9.99 -8.55
N LEU A 170 -17.32 10.40 -8.81
CA LEU A 170 -18.10 11.24 -7.89
C LEU A 170 -18.36 10.54 -6.56
N LEU A 171 -18.67 9.24 -6.57
CA LEU A 171 -18.86 8.47 -5.34
C LEU A 171 -17.56 8.41 -4.52
N THR A 172 -16.42 8.14 -5.16
CA THR A 172 -15.10 8.16 -4.52
C THR A 172 -14.83 9.50 -3.85
N LEU A 173 -15.00 10.61 -4.57
CA LEU A 173 -14.81 11.95 -4.01
C LEU A 173 -15.81 12.27 -2.90
N LEU A 174 -17.07 11.83 -3.02
CA LEU A 174 -18.07 12.03 -1.99
C LEU A 174 -17.67 11.34 -0.68
N VAL A 175 -17.14 10.12 -0.75
CA VAL A 175 -16.61 9.40 0.41
C VAL A 175 -15.38 10.12 0.96
N GLU A 176 -14.39 10.40 0.12
CA GLU A 176 -13.11 10.96 0.52
C GLU A 176 -13.23 12.37 1.11
N LEU A 177 -14.03 13.25 0.52
CA LEU A 177 -14.25 14.61 1.01
C LEU A 177 -15.32 14.66 2.11
N GLY A 178 -16.30 13.75 2.06
CA GLY A 178 -17.39 13.67 3.04
C GLY A 178 -16.90 13.42 4.47
N VAL A 179 -15.70 12.85 4.64
CA VAL A 179 -15.04 12.66 5.94
C VAL A 179 -14.76 13.97 6.67
N ILE A 180 -14.80 15.14 6.01
CA ILE A 180 -14.73 16.44 6.71
C ILE A 180 -15.89 16.61 7.71
N LEU A 181 -17.01 15.92 7.48
CA LEU A 181 -18.19 15.91 8.34
C LEU A 181 -18.23 14.68 9.27
N ILE A 182 -17.12 13.94 9.42
CA ILE A 182 -17.09 12.68 10.18
C ILE A 182 -17.54 12.83 11.63
N LEU A 183 -17.40 14.00 12.24
CA LEU A 183 -17.84 14.31 13.60
C LEU A 183 -19.12 15.18 13.66
N TRP A 184 -19.88 15.32 12.57
CA TRP A 184 -21.11 16.12 12.59
C TRP A 184 -22.22 15.47 13.41
N ARG A 185 -22.41 14.15 13.24
CA ARG A 185 -23.41 13.35 13.97
C ARG A 185 -23.06 11.87 13.91
N ARG A 186 -23.40 11.12 14.96
CA ARG A 186 -23.11 9.67 15.08
C ARG A 186 -23.51 8.84 13.87
N ARG A 187 -24.73 9.03 13.36
CA ARG A 187 -25.22 8.28 12.19
C ARG A 187 -24.36 8.53 10.94
N LEU A 188 -23.86 9.75 10.77
CA LEU A 188 -23.00 10.09 9.64
C LEU A 188 -21.60 9.50 9.82
N THR A 189 -21.02 9.54 11.02
CA THR A 189 -19.75 8.87 11.33
C THR A 189 -19.80 7.39 10.96
N LEU A 190 -20.85 6.69 11.42
CA LEU A 190 -21.03 5.27 11.15
C LEU A 190 -21.20 4.98 9.65
N ALA A 191 -21.97 5.81 8.94
CA ALA A 191 -22.15 5.68 7.50
C ALA A 191 -20.84 5.92 6.73
N LEU A 192 -20.07 6.94 7.09
CA LEU A 192 -18.80 7.26 6.45
C LEU A 192 -17.75 6.16 6.68
N LEU A 193 -17.64 5.62 7.90
CA LEU A 193 -16.72 4.50 8.18
C LEU A 193 -17.07 3.25 7.35
N LEU A 194 -18.36 2.93 7.20
CA LEU A 194 -18.78 1.85 6.30
C LEU A 194 -18.50 2.17 4.84
N ALA A 195 -18.70 3.42 4.41
CA ALA A 195 -18.41 3.83 3.05
C ALA A 195 -16.90 3.79 2.74
N MET A 196 -16.05 4.16 3.69
CA MET A 196 -14.59 4.05 3.61
C MET A 196 -14.14 2.58 3.50
N ALA A 197 -14.70 1.69 4.34
CA ALA A 197 -14.46 0.25 4.21
C ALA A 197 -14.95 -0.28 2.85
N GLY A 198 -16.12 0.18 2.39
CA GLY A 198 -16.68 -0.17 1.07
C GLY A 198 -15.81 0.30 -0.10
N LEU A 199 -15.22 1.49 0.00
CA LEU A 199 -14.26 2.00 -0.99
C LEU A 199 -13.06 1.06 -1.13
N HIS A 200 -12.49 0.59 -0.02
CA HIS A 200 -11.37 -0.37 -0.06
C HIS A 200 -11.75 -1.74 -0.65
N VAL A 201 -12.98 -2.19 -0.42
CA VAL A 201 -13.50 -3.41 -1.07
C VAL A 201 -13.65 -3.20 -2.58
N ALA A 202 -14.11 -2.02 -3.02
CA ALA A 202 -14.17 -1.69 -4.43
C ALA A 202 -12.77 -1.64 -5.07
N ILE A 203 -11.79 -1.00 -4.39
CA ILE A 203 -10.39 -0.99 -4.84
C ILE A 203 -9.86 -2.42 -5.00
N LEU A 204 -10.08 -3.30 -4.02
CA LEU A 204 -9.71 -4.71 -4.13
C LEU A 204 -10.32 -5.38 -5.36
N ALA A 205 -11.63 -5.19 -5.57
CA ALA A 205 -12.33 -5.82 -6.68
C ALA A 205 -11.77 -5.40 -8.04
N PHE A 206 -11.43 -4.11 -8.21
CA PHE A 206 -10.98 -3.57 -9.49
C PHE A 206 -9.46 -3.56 -9.69
N SER A 207 -8.66 -3.81 -8.65
CA SER A 207 -7.19 -3.70 -8.77
C SER A 207 -6.39 -4.83 -8.15
N GLY A 208 -7.03 -5.72 -7.39
CA GLY A 208 -6.32 -6.72 -6.58
C GLY A 208 -5.56 -6.11 -5.39
N ILE A 209 -5.56 -4.79 -5.17
CA ILE A 209 -4.92 -4.18 -4.01
C ILE A 209 -5.78 -4.42 -2.76
N PHE A 210 -5.25 -5.21 -1.82
CA PHE A 210 -5.97 -5.59 -0.62
C PHE A 210 -5.56 -4.76 0.60
N PHE A 211 -6.24 -3.63 0.80
CA PHE A 211 -6.13 -2.80 2.01
C PHE A 211 -6.89 -3.37 3.22
N TRP A 212 -6.79 -4.67 3.49
CA TRP A 212 -7.56 -5.33 4.56
C TRP A 212 -7.34 -4.71 5.95
N LYS A 213 -6.17 -4.12 6.18
CA LYS A 213 -5.81 -3.43 7.42
C LYS A 213 -6.62 -2.16 7.60
N TRP A 214 -6.86 -1.43 6.52
CA TRP A 214 -7.69 -0.24 6.50
C TRP A 214 -9.16 -0.61 6.70
N ILE A 215 -9.65 -1.64 6.00
CA ILE A 215 -11.00 -2.19 6.21
C ILE A 215 -11.19 -2.57 7.68
N THR A 216 -10.24 -3.30 8.26
CA THR A 216 -10.29 -3.72 9.67
C THR A 216 -10.32 -2.52 10.61
N LEU A 217 -9.49 -1.50 10.34
CA LEU A 217 -9.43 -0.28 11.14
C LEU A 217 -10.74 0.51 11.07
N ASP A 218 -11.30 0.71 9.88
CA ASP A 218 -12.58 1.40 9.67
C ASP A 218 -13.72 0.67 10.39
N LEU A 219 -13.78 -0.67 10.28
CA LEU A 219 -14.78 -1.49 10.95
C LEU A 219 -14.60 -1.54 12.48
N LEU A 220 -13.36 -1.49 12.98
CA LEU A 220 -13.07 -1.41 14.40
C LEU A 220 -13.53 -0.07 14.97
N LEU A 221 -13.20 1.04 14.30
CA LEU A 221 -13.69 2.37 14.68
C LEU A 221 -15.23 2.42 14.62
N PHE A 222 -15.84 1.83 13.59
CA PHE A 222 -17.30 1.71 13.48
C PHE A 222 -17.88 0.99 14.71
N TYR A 223 -17.31 -0.15 15.08
CA TYR A 223 -17.76 -0.93 16.23
C TYR A 223 -17.66 -0.13 17.52
N ILE A 224 -16.52 0.53 17.76
CA ILE A 224 -16.26 1.35 18.95
C ILE A 224 -17.29 2.49 19.05
N ILE A 225 -17.46 3.29 17.99
CA ILE A 225 -18.44 4.40 17.97
C ILE A 225 -19.89 3.87 18.10
N ARG A 226 -20.18 2.70 17.56
CA ARG A 226 -21.50 2.06 17.72
C ARG A 226 -21.76 1.54 19.13
N ARG A 227 -20.72 1.25 19.91
CA ARG A 227 -20.84 0.75 21.30
C ARG A 227 -20.83 1.85 22.37
N GLN A 228 -20.47 3.08 22.02
CA GLN A 228 -20.49 4.20 22.96
C GLN A 228 -21.87 4.44 23.58
N ASP A 229 -21.86 4.79 24.86
CA ASP A 229 -23.06 5.19 25.60
C ASP A 229 -23.53 6.61 25.23
N ALA A 230 -24.64 7.05 25.81
CA ALA A 230 -25.23 8.36 25.51
C ALA A 230 -24.37 9.55 25.99
N GLY A 231 -23.63 9.38 27.09
CA GLY A 231 -22.73 10.39 27.65
C GLY A 231 -21.47 10.55 26.81
N GLU A 232 -20.80 9.45 26.50
CA GLU A 232 -19.64 9.40 25.59
C GLU A 232 -19.99 9.96 24.21
N THR A 233 -21.14 9.55 23.67
CA THR A 233 -21.66 10.09 22.41
C THR A 233 -21.85 11.60 22.52
N ARG A 234 -22.50 12.11 23.58
CA ARG A 234 -22.72 13.54 23.75
C ARG A 234 -21.42 14.33 23.82
N GLN A 235 -20.39 13.79 24.47
CA GLN A 235 -19.07 14.44 24.55
C GLN A 235 -18.35 14.45 23.19
N LEU A 236 -18.35 13.32 22.48
CA LEU A 236 -17.69 13.19 21.17
C LEU A 236 -18.28 14.16 20.12
N TYR A 237 -19.60 14.35 20.13
CA TYR A 237 -20.32 15.23 19.20
C TYR A 237 -20.63 16.62 19.78
N ALA A 238 -19.95 17.02 20.86
CA ALA A 238 -20.12 18.36 21.43
C ALA A 238 -19.58 19.43 20.46
N ARG A 239 -20.29 20.56 20.32
CA ARG A 239 -19.94 21.63 19.36
C ARG A 239 -18.46 22.08 19.42
N PRO A 240 -17.83 22.27 20.60
CA PRO A 240 -16.41 22.63 20.65
C PRO A 240 -15.49 21.55 20.07
N VAL A 241 -15.81 20.27 20.30
CA VAL A 241 -15.05 19.13 19.77
C VAL A 241 -15.20 19.08 18.25
N VAL A 242 -16.42 19.26 17.73
CA VAL A 242 -16.68 19.29 16.28
C VAL A 242 -15.94 20.44 15.61
N GLY A 243 -15.97 21.64 16.20
CA GLY A 243 -15.23 22.80 15.70
C GLY A 243 -13.72 22.59 15.68
N ALA A 244 -13.15 22.06 16.76
CA ALA A 244 -11.72 21.74 16.84
C ALA A 244 -11.33 20.65 15.83
N ALA A 245 -12.14 19.60 15.69
CA ALA A 245 -11.94 18.54 14.71
C ALA A 245 -11.96 19.07 13.27
N PHE A 246 -12.89 19.97 12.95
CA PHE A 246 -12.95 20.59 11.63
C PHE A 246 -11.66 21.38 11.31
N LEU A 247 -11.17 22.19 12.25
CA LEU A 247 -9.90 22.91 12.09
C LEU A 247 -8.70 21.96 11.96
N LEU A 248 -8.69 20.88 12.73
CA LEU A 248 -7.67 19.83 12.66
C LEU A 248 -7.66 19.14 11.28
N LEU A 249 -8.85 18.86 10.72
CA LEU A 249 -8.99 18.26 9.39
C LEU A 249 -8.55 19.21 8.28
N LEU A 250 -8.88 20.50 8.36
CA LEU A 250 -8.39 21.50 7.39
C LEU A 250 -6.86 21.64 7.39
N SER A 251 -6.21 21.41 8.54
CA SER A 251 -4.75 21.47 8.69
C SER A 251 -4.06 20.10 8.58
N SER A 252 -4.82 19.04 8.31
CA SER A 252 -4.34 17.66 8.39
C SER A 252 -3.24 17.31 7.39
N GLY A 253 -3.24 17.92 6.20
CA GLY A 253 -2.16 17.74 5.21
C GLY A 253 -0.79 18.15 5.75
N PHE A 254 -0.74 19.17 6.61
CA PHE A 254 0.49 19.60 7.26
C PHE A 254 0.81 18.81 8.52
N LEU A 255 -0.21 18.55 9.35
CA LEU A 255 -0.04 17.94 10.68
C LEU A 255 0.21 16.44 10.62
N PHE A 256 -0.59 15.70 9.85
CA PHE A 256 -0.52 14.25 9.79
C PHE A 256 0.28 13.75 8.58
N ARG A 257 0.41 14.58 7.53
CA ARG A 257 1.15 14.23 6.29
C ARG A 257 0.76 12.85 5.76
N PRO A 258 -0.54 12.57 5.54
CA PRO A 258 -0.97 11.28 5.02
C PRO A 258 -0.32 11.01 3.66
N THR A 259 -0.21 9.75 3.30
CA THR A 259 0.35 9.38 2.00
C THR A 259 -0.50 9.98 0.87
N PRO A 260 0.08 10.72 -0.09
CA PRO A 260 -0.68 11.27 -1.19
C PRO A 260 -1.13 10.14 -2.12
N LEU A 261 -2.42 9.77 -2.04
CA LEU A 261 -3.04 8.74 -2.88
C LEU A 261 -3.96 9.38 -3.93
N TYR A 262 -3.34 10.18 -4.79
CA TYR A 262 -3.97 10.79 -5.95
C TYR A 262 -2.97 10.78 -7.11
N TRP A 263 -3.44 10.32 -8.25
CA TRP A 263 -2.71 10.20 -9.52
C TRP A 263 -3.76 10.17 -10.63
N TYR A 264 -3.29 10.24 -11.87
CA TYR A 264 -4.09 9.92 -13.04
C TYR A 264 -3.79 8.50 -13.49
N ASP A 265 -4.82 7.77 -13.89
CA ASP A 265 -4.67 6.50 -14.57
C ASP A 265 -4.39 6.71 -16.07
N THR A 266 -3.60 5.83 -16.68
CA THR A 266 -3.18 5.93 -18.08
C THR A 266 -3.38 4.60 -18.81
N PRO A 267 -3.54 4.62 -20.15
CA PRO A 267 -3.66 3.40 -20.95
C PRO A 267 -2.34 2.61 -21.08
N LEU A 268 -1.24 3.08 -20.48
CA LEU A 268 0.07 2.42 -20.51
C LEU A 268 0.35 1.75 -19.17
N THR A 269 0.85 0.53 -19.22
CA THR A 269 1.32 -0.22 -18.06
C THR A 269 2.76 -0.66 -18.29
N GLN A 270 3.64 -0.40 -17.34
CA GLN A 270 5.05 -0.77 -17.37
C GLN A 270 5.35 -1.69 -16.19
N ARG A 271 5.47 -3.00 -16.42
CA ARG A 271 5.62 -3.98 -15.34
C ARG A 271 6.91 -4.79 -15.46
N PHE A 272 7.38 -5.25 -14.31
CA PHE A 272 8.52 -6.15 -14.20
C PHE A 272 8.06 -7.51 -13.71
N ASN A 273 8.40 -8.55 -14.46
CA ASN A 273 8.22 -9.94 -14.08
C ASN A 273 9.59 -10.55 -13.80
N LEU A 274 9.63 -11.51 -12.88
CA LEU A 274 10.83 -12.25 -12.56
C LEU A 274 10.72 -13.65 -13.14
N GLU A 275 11.80 -14.10 -13.77
CA GLU A 275 11.95 -15.46 -14.25
C GLU A 275 13.18 -16.09 -13.60
N LEU A 276 13.09 -17.36 -13.29
CA LEU A 276 14.19 -18.16 -12.76
C LEU A 276 14.66 -19.12 -13.83
N VAL A 277 15.97 -19.22 -14.00
CA VAL A 277 16.60 -20.31 -14.74
C VAL A 277 17.14 -21.28 -13.71
N THR A 278 16.70 -22.53 -13.75
CA THR A 278 17.18 -23.56 -12.82
C THR A 278 18.52 -24.14 -13.29
N THR A 279 19.19 -24.92 -12.44
CA THR A 279 20.42 -25.64 -12.81
C THR A 279 20.21 -26.68 -13.92
N THR A 280 18.97 -27.08 -14.20
CA THR A 280 18.62 -27.95 -15.34
C THR A 280 18.40 -27.17 -16.64
N GLY A 281 18.44 -25.83 -16.58
CA GLY A 281 18.20 -24.93 -17.72
C GLY A 281 16.73 -24.60 -17.96
N GLU A 282 15.81 -25.07 -17.11
CA GLU A 282 14.39 -24.74 -17.21
C GLU A 282 14.14 -23.27 -16.82
N VAL A 283 13.32 -22.57 -17.60
CA VAL A 283 12.92 -21.18 -17.32
C VAL A 283 11.51 -21.18 -16.76
N MET A 284 11.34 -20.69 -15.54
CA MET A 284 10.06 -20.68 -14.83
C MET A 284 9.74 -19.26 -14.33
N PRO A 285 8.48 -18.79 -14.45
CA PRO A 285 8.08 -17.52 -13.87
C PRO A 285 8.13 -17.59 -12.33
N LEU A 286 8.52 -16.49 -11.68
CA LEU A 286 8.51 -16.37 -10.24
C LEU A 286 7.24 -15.67 -9.77
N ASP A 287 6.50 -16.28 -8.84
CA ASP A 287 5.36 -15.62 -8.21
C ASP A 287 5.81 -14.35 -7.46
N ARG A 288 5.08 -13.24 -7.62
CA ARG A 288 5.44 -11.94 -6.99
C ARG A 288 5.51 -12.02 -5.46
N ASN A 289 4.82 -13.00 -4.87
CA ASN A 289 4.77 -13.23 -3.42
C ASN A 289 5.78 -14.27 -2.94
N PHE A 290 6.60 -14.83 -3.83
CA PHE A 290 7.61 -15.81 -3.49
C PHE A 290 8.63 -15.25 -2.48
N MET A 291 9.11 -14.02 -2.72
CA MET A 291 10.17 -13.40 -1.93
C MET A 291 9.70 -12.74 -0.62
N ARG A 292 8.71 -13.32 0.05
CA ARG A 292 8.30 -12.86 1.39
C ARG A 292 9.49 -12.88 2.35
N PRO A 293 9.66 -11.86 3.24
CA PRO A 293 8.80 -10.70 3.48
C PRO A 293 9.03 -9.47 2.58
N PHE A 294 9.89 -9.57 1.56
CA PHE A 294 10.23 -8.47 0.65
C PHE A 294 9.25 -8.30 -0.52
N GLN A 295 8.15 -9.04 -0.54
CA GLN A 295 7.24 -9.11 -1.70
C GLN A 295 6.71 -7.73 -2.14
N ILE A 296 6.57 -6.76 -1.24
CA ILE A 296 6.07 -5.42 -1.59
C ILE A 296 7.03 -4.71 -2.56
N VAL A 297 8.35 -4.90 -2.40
CA VAL A 297 9.36 -4.29 -3.28
C VAL A 297 9.24 -4.83 -4.70
N PHE A 298 8.96 -6.12 -4.83
CA PHE A 298 8.86 -6.82 -6.13
C PHE A 298 7.45 -6.81 -6.74
N SER A 299 6.43 -6.61 -5.92
CA SER A 299 5.06 -6.45 -6.38
C SER A 299 4.81 -5.03 -6.92
N LYS A 300 5.61 -4.06 -6.46
CA LYS A 300 5.64 -2.70 -7.01
C LYS A 300 6.75 -2.59 -8.06
N GLU A 301 6.72 -1.52 -8.84
CA GLU A 301 7.65 -1.27 -9.95
C GLU A 301 9.06 -0.85 -9.49
N GLY A 302 9.58 -1.38 -8.38
CA GLY A 302 10.88 -0.99 -7.82
C GLY A 302 12.10 -1.29 -8.73
N MET A 303 11.90 -2.01 -9.83
CA MET A 303 12.97 -2.47 -10.72
C MET A 303 13.32 -1.49 -11.85
N HIS A 304 12.67 -0.32 -11.91
CA HIS A 304 13.02 0.75 -12.85
C HIS A 304 14.50 1.17 -12.75
N ILE A 305 15.14 0.96 -11.60
CA ILE A 305 16.58 1.15 -11.39
C ILE A 305 17.48 0.29 -12.28
N LEU A 306 16.93 -0.78 -12.88
CA LEU A 306 17.62 -1.72 -13.76
C LEU A 306 17.38 -1.44 -15.25
N ASN A 307 16.36 -0.63 -15.58
CA ASN A 307 15.93 -0.42 -16.95
C ASN A 307 16.58 0.82 -17.56
N THR A 308 17.31 0.65 -18.67
CA THR A 308 17.92 1.77 -19.41
C THR A 308 16.93 2.53 -20.28
N GLU A 309 15.74 1.98 -20.53
CA GLU A 309 14.70 2.69 -21.26
C GLU A 309 14.02 3.77 -20.41
N PRO A 310 13.51 4.86 -21.03
CA PRO A 310 12.71 5.84 -20.32
C PRO A 310 11.45 5.24 -19.69
N PHE A 311 11.27 5.54 -18.41
CA PHE A 311 10.11 5.15 -17.62
C PHE A 311 9.10 6.30 -17.58
N LEU A 312 7.82 6.01 -17.85
CA LEU A 312 6.77 7.01 -17.97
C LEU A 312 5.77 6.96 -16.83
N VAL A 313 5.38 5.75 -16.42
CA VAL A 313 4.21 5.54 -15.56
C VAL A 313 4.56 4.68 -14.37
N GLY A 314 4.04 5.05 -13.20
CA GLY A 314 4.16 4.31 -11.97
C GLY A 314 3.16 3.15 -11.86
N THR A 315 3.03 2.61 -10.64
CA THR A 315 2.34 1.34 -10.39
C THR A 315 0.91 1.38 -10.90
N TYR A 316 0.56 0.42 -11.75
CA TYR A 316 -0.73 0.37 -12.47
C TYR A 316 -0.96 1.55 -13.41
N GLY A 317 0.08 2.03 -14.07
CA GLY A 317 -0.06 3.12 -15.06
C GLY A 317 -0.26 4.49 -14.42
N ALA A 318 0.02 4.65 -13.13
CA ALA A 318 -0.23 5.87 -12.37
C ALA A 318 0.76 6.99 -12.71
N VAL A 319 0.27 8.19 -13.06
CA VAL A 319 1.10 9.38 -13.30
C VAL A 319 0.65 10.58 -12.47
N SER A 320 1.59 11.47 -12.13
CA SER A 320 1.27 12.71 -11.39
C SER A 320 1.13 13.91 -12.32
N GLU A 321 1.78 13.88 -13.50
CA GLU A 321 1.73 14.96 -14.48
C GLU A 321 0.59 14.77 -15.49
N LEU A 322 -0.29 15.77 -15.58
CA LEU A 322 -1.40 15.77 -16.55
C LEU A 322 -0.90 15.67 -18.00
N ALA A 323 0.21 16.32 -18.32
CA ALA A 323 0.77 16.31 -19.68
C ALA A 323 1.16 14.90 -20.15
N VAL A 324 1.68 14.06 -19.25
CA VAL A 324 2.02 12.66 -19.57
C VAL A 324 0.74 11.86 -19.83
N GLN A 325 -0.28 12.05 -19.00
CA GLN A 325 -1.57 11.38 -19.18
C GLN A 325 -2.22 11.76 -20.51
N GLU A 326 -2.34 13.06 -20.80
CA GLU A 326 -2.96 13.56 -22.04
C GLU A 326 -2.22 13.08 -23.28
N ALA A 327 -0.88 13.06 -23.25
CA ALA A 327 -0.06 12.52 -24.33
C ALA A 327 -0.36 11.03 -24.57
N LEU A 328 -0.42 10.22 -23.51
CA LEU A 328 -0.71 8.78 -23.61
C LEU A 328 -2.14 8.49 -24.08
N LEU A 329 -3.12 9.29 -23.68
CA LEU A 329 -4.50 9.20 -24.18
C LEU A 329 -4.63 9.63 -25.65
N ALA A 330 -3.77 10.53 -26.10
CA ALA A 330 -3.73 11.00 -27.49
C ALA A 330 -3.00 10.03 -28.43
N ALA A 331 -2.17 9.13 -27.91
CA ALA A 331 -1.43 8.16 -28.70
C ALA A 331 -2.37 7.31 -29.58
N ARG A 332 -1.96 7.06 -30.83
CA ARG A 332 -2.72 6.27 -31.81
C ARG A 332 -1.99 5.02 -32.26
N SER A 333 -0.71 4.89 -31.90
CA SER A 333 0.12 3.76 -32.26
C SER A 333 1.17 3.47 -31.19
N PRO A 334 1.74 2.24 -31.17
CA PRO A 334 2.90 1.92 -30.34
C PRO A 334 4.12 2.82 -30.62
N ALA A 335 4.23 3.37 -31.83
CA ALA A 335 5.30 4.31 -32.17
C ALA A 335 5.12 5.66 -31.45
N ASP A 336 3.89 6.14 -31.32
CA ASP A 336 3.59 7.37 -30.56
C ASP A 336 3.92 7.19 -29.09
N VAL A 337 3.56 6.05 -28.49
CA VAL A 337 3.88 5.74 -27.09
C VAL A 337 5.38 5.75 -26.85
N ARG A 338 6.17 5.15 -27.76
CA ARG A 338 7.63 5.20 -27.69
C ARG A 338 8.19 6.62 -27.85
N ALA A 339 7.63 7.42 -28.75
CA ALA A 339 8.03 8.81 -28.93
C ALA A 339 7.74 9.64 -27.66
N ILE A 340 6.56 9.48 -27.06
CA ILE A 340 6.19 10.08 -25.77
C ILE A 340 7.17 9.63 -24.67
N GLY A 341 7.54 8.35 -24.65
CA GLY A 341 8.55 7.81 -23.73
C GLY A 341 9.90 8.48 -23.88
N ALA A 342 10.35 8.69 -25.11
CA ALA A 342 11.61 9.38 -25.38
C ALA A 342 11.58 10.86 -25.00
N GLU A 343 10.42 11.52 -25.11
CA GLU A 343 10.27 12.96 -24.82
C GLU A 343 10.02 13.26 -23.34
N LEU A 344 9.08 12.53 -22.71
CA LEU A 344 8.57 12.82 -21.36
C LEU A 344 9.04 11.80 -20.31
N GLY A 345 9.60 10.67 -20.72
CA GLY A 345 10.05 9.62 -19.81
C GLY A 345 11.33 9.98 -19.06
N GLN A 346 11.53 9.33 -17.92
CA GLN A 346 12.71 9.51 -17.08
C GLN A 346 13.54 8.23 -17.03
N ILE A 347 14.85 8.35 -17.21
CA ILE A 347 15.79 7.25 -17.00
C ILE A 347 16.22 7.28 -15.53
N VAL A 348 15.87 6.24 -14.78
CA VAL A 348 16.12 6.15 -13.33
C VAL A 348 17.18 5.10 -13.00
N VAL A 349 17.99 4.71 -13.98
CA VAL A 349 19.07 3.73 -13.79
C VAL A 349 19.98 4.17 -12.65
N SER A 350 20.17 3.26 -11.69
CA SER A 350 21.06 3.49 -10.57
C SER A 350 22.03 2.31 -10.47
N GLU A 351 23.29 2.58 -10.76
CA GLU A 351 24.35 1.59 -10.67
C GLU A 351 24.54 1.08 -9.21
N VAL A 352 24.29 1.94 -8.22
CA VAL A 352 24.24 1.53 -6.81
C VAL A 352 23.05 0.60 -6.56
N GLY A 353 21.87 0.96 -7.06
CA GLY A 353 20.66 0.15 -6.93
C GLY A 353 20.78 -1.21 -7.62
N ARG A 354 21.39 -1.25 -8.81
CA ARG A 354 21.71 -2.47 -9.55
C ARG A 354 22.60 -3.41 -8.74
N ARG A 355 23.69 -2.89 -8.15
CA ARG A 355 24.55 -3.70 -7.28
C ARG A 355 23.84 -4.21 -6.02
N GLN A 356 22.98 -3.39 -5.41
CA GLN A 356 22.17 -3.81 -4.26
C GLN A 356 21.18 -4.91 -4.64
N TYR A 357 20.54 -4.78 -5.81
CA TYR A 357 19.67 -5.79 -6.38
C TYR A 357 20.41 -7.10 -6.62
N ASP A 358 21.57 -7.07 -7.28
CA ASP A 358 22.37 -8.25 -7.57
C ASP A 358 22.85 -8.95 -6.30
N ALA A 359 23.33 -8.17 -5.32
CA ALA A 359 23.74 -8.69 -4.03
C ALA A 359 22.56 -9.34 -3.28
N PHE A 360 21.38 -8.73 -3.32
CA PHE A 360 20.17 -9.29 -2.74
C PHE A 360 19.81 -10.62 -3.40
N MET A 361 19.72 -10.67 -4.73
CA MET A 361 19.29 -11.87 -5.46
C MET A 361 20.26 -13.03 -5.25
N ARG A 362 21.58 -12.77 -5.34
CA ARG A 362 22.61 -13.78 -5.05
C ARG A 362 22.46 -14.32 -3.63
N THR A 363 22.41 -13.44 -2.63
CA THR A 363 22.30 -13.86 -1.22
C THR A 363 21.02 -14.65 -0.97
N TYR A 364 19.87 -14.14 -1.44
CA TYR A 364 18.57 -14.77 -1.24
C TYR A 364 18.52 -16.17 -1.87
N PHE A 365 18.89 -16.31 -3.14
CA PHE A 365 18.77 -17.59 -3.84
C PHE A 365 19.90 -18.57 -3.50
N SER A 366 21.10 -18.12 -3.14
CA SER A 366 22.13 -19.02 -2.60
C SER A 366 21.65 -19.67 -1.29
N ASN A 367 21.09 -18.88 -0.36
CA ASN A 367 20.53 -19.42 0.88
C ASN A 367 19.32 -20.34 0.61
N TYR A 368 18.45 -19.95 -0.33
CA TYR A 368 17.30 -20.77 -0.74
C TYR A 368 17.71 -22.12 -1.36
N ASN A 369 18.76 -22.12 -2.19
CA ASN A 369 19.31 -23.32 -2.81
C ASN A 369 19.95 -24.27 -1.80
N HIS A 370 20.62 -23.72 -0.78
CA HIS A 370 21.27 -24.51 0.27
C HIS A 370 20.25 -25.20 1.18
N GLU A 371 19.24 -24.48 1.67
CA GLU A 371 18.25 -25.07 2.57
C GLU A 371 16.84 -24.51 2.36
N ARG A 372 15.93 -25.36 1.90
CA ARG A 372 14.52 -24.99 1.70
C ARG A 372 13.75 -25.11 3.00
N ARG A 373 13.55 -23.97 3.65
CA ARG A 373 12.80 -23.84 4.90
C ARG A 373 11.35 -23.42 4.64
N PHE A 374 10.46 -23.89 5.52
CA PHE A 374 9.03 -23.64 5.43
C PHE A 374 8.72 -22.13 5.30
N ALA A 375 8.00 -21.77 4.22
CA ALA A 375 7.37 -20.48 4.10
C ALA A 375 6.23 -20.42 5.12
N GLY A 376 6.34 -19.52 6.10
CA GLY A 376 5.43 -19.37 7.24
C GLY A 376 3.96 -19.18 6.87
N TRP A 377 3.14 -18.79 7.86
CA TRP A 377 1.69 -18.68 7.68
C TRP A 377 1.32 -17.74 6.52
N ILE A 378 0.45 -18.22 5.64
CA ILE A 378 0.02 -17.47 4.46
C ILE A 378 -1.00 -16.43 4.89
N TRP A 379 -0.59 -15.17 4.96
CA TRP A 379 -1.51 -14.04 5.07
C TRP A 379 -1.87 -13.49 3.71
N PRO A 380 -3.00 -12.79 3.59
CA PRO A 380 -3.38 -12.17 2.33
C PRO A 380 -2.29 -11.20 1.88
N ASN A 381 -1.89 -11.31 0.61
CA ASN A 381 -0.95 -10.38 0.02
C ASN A 381 -1.55 -8.98 -0.10
N HIS A 382 -0.69 -7.97 -0.06
CA HIS A 382 -1.13 -6.60 -0.29
C HIS A 382 -1.57 -6.38 -1.73
N ILE A 383 -0.89 -7.01 -2.68
CA ILE A 383 -1.28 -7.06 -4.09
C ILE A 383 -1.62 -8.52 -4.40
N LEU A 384 -2.87 -8.76 -4.75
CA LEU A 384 -3.34 -10.04 -5.22
C LEU A 384 -3.14 -10.09 -6.74
N VAL A 385 -2.35 -11.04 -7.19
CA VAL A 385 -2.17 -11.38 -8.61
C VAL A 385 -2.37 -12.89 -8.74
N GLU A 386 -2.85 -13.35 -9.87
CA GLU A 386 -2.89 -14.77 -10.16
C GLU A 386 -1.46 -15.30 -10.31
N THR A 387 -1.20 -16.45 -9.68
CA THR A 387 0.07 -17.15 -9.85
C THR A 387 0.20 -17.58 -11.30
N PRO A 388 1.29 -17.21 -12.01
CA PRO A 388 1.51 -17.63 -13.38
C PRO A 388 1.48 -19.16 -13.51
N ALA A 389 0.95 -19.65 -14.63
CA ALA A 389 1.01 -21.08 -14.94
C ALA A 389 2.49 -21.52 -15.00
N GLY A 390 2.80 -22.64 -14.33
CA GLY A 390 4.18 -23.14 -14.24
C GLY A 390 5.11 -22.28 -13.37
N ALA A 391 4.56 -21.48 -12.45
CA ALA A 391 5.38 -20.73 -11.49
C ALA A 391 6.32 -21.66 -10.72
N TYR A 392 7.53 -21.16 -10.46
CA TYR A 392 8.55 -21.88 -9.73
C TYR A 392 8.05 -22.31 -8.34
N ASP A 393 8.02 -23.62 -8.12
CA ASP A 393 7.55 -24.28 -6.89
C ASP A 393 8.70 -24.77 -6.01
N GLY A 394 9.95 -24.49 -6.41
CA GLY A 394 11.12 -25.08 -5.80
C GLY A 394 11.52 -26.42 -6.40
N SER A 395 11.13 -26.79 -7.61
CA SER A 395 11.50 -28.08 -8.21
C SER A 395 13.02 -28.33 -8.30
N ALA A 396 13.82 -27.31 -8.66
CA ALA A 396 15.27 -27.42 -8.85
C ALA A 396 16.03 -26.18 -8.32
N PRO A 397 17.33 -26.26 -7.99
CA PRO A 397 18.11 -25.08 -7.60
C PRO A 397 18.12 -23.99 -8.67
N VAL A 398 18.16 -22.73 -8.25
CA VAL A 398 18.17 -21.55 -9.12
C VAL A 398 19.60 -21.24 -9.56
N ALA A 399 19.83 -21.14 -10.87
CA ALA A 399 21.11 -20.76 -11.47
C ALA A 399 21.15 -19.29 -11.91
N GLN A 400 20.02 -18.74 -12.38
CA GLN A 400 19.92 -17.32 -12.77
C GLN A 400 18.56 -16.73 -12.38
N VAL A 401 18.55 -15.45 -12.07
CA VAL A 401 17.34 -14.62 -11.96
C VAL A 401 17.33 -13.63 -13.13
N ARG A 402 16.23 -13.57 -13.87
CA ARG A 402 16.04 -12.65 -14.99
C ARG A 402 14.92 -11.67 -14.68
N VAL A 403 15.13 -10.41 -14.99
CA VAL A 403 14.11 -9.36 -14.93
C VAL A 403 13.57 -9.14 -16.33
N ARG A 404 12.33 -9.56 -16.56
CA ARG A 404 11.60 -9.29 -17.79
C ARG A 404 10.79 -8.02 -17.63
N TYR A 405 11.02 -7.07 -18.53
CA TYR A 405 10.25 -5.85 -18.62
C TYR A 405 9.17 -6.00 -19.68
N ILE A 406 7.92 -5.68 -19.31
CA ILE A 406 6.77 -5.79 -20.21
C ILE A 406 6.05 -4.44 -20.22
N GLN A 407 5.85 -3.91 -21.42
CA GLN A 407 5.04 -2.73 -21.68
C GLN A 407 3.75 -3.14 -22.37
N THR A 408 2.62 -2.77 -21.77
CA THR A 408 1.29 -3.01 -22.34
C THR A 408 0.56 -1.69 -22.54
N TRP A 409 0.04 -1.46 -23.73
CA TRP A 409 -0.71 -0.25 -24.08
C TRP A 409 -2.12 -0.59 -24.57
N TYR A 410 -3.12 0.13 -24.07
CA TYR A 410 -4.50 0.03 -24.50
C TYR A 410 -4.81 1.12 -25.54
N ASP A 411 -5.24 0.72 -26.74
CA ASP A 411 -5.55 1.66 -27.83
C ASP A 411 -7.01 2.17 -27.84
N GLY A 412 -7.78 1.82 -26.80
CA GLY A 412 -9.23 2.04 -26.74
C GLY A 412 -10.06 0.86 -27.25
N GLN A 413 -9.45 -0.18 -27.81
CA GLN A 413 -10.13 -1.39 -28.31
C GLN A 413 -9.49 -2.68 -27.80
N GLN A 414 -8.16 -2.76 -27.80
CA GLN A 414 -7.40 -3.97 -27.45
C GLN A 414 -6.11 -3.62 -26.71
N LEU A 415 -5.57 -4.62 -26.01
CA LEU A 415 -4.27 -4.52 -25.34
C LEU A 415 -3.16 -4.92 -26.29
N HIS A 416 -2.13 -4.09 -26.36
CA HIS A 416 -0.93 -4.32 -27.17
C HIS A 416 0.27 -4.53 -26.26
N VAL A 417 0.97 -5.65 -26.40
CA VAL A 417 2.32 -5.78 -25.84
C VAL A 417 3.28 -5.07 -26.77
N ILE A 418 3.75 -3.89 -26.36
CA ILE A 418 4.60 -3.01 -27.18
C ILE A 418 6.09 -3.12 -26.85
N GLY A 419 6.41 -3.82 -25.76
CA GLY A 419 7.76 -4.19 -25.33
C GLY A 419 7.71 -5.43 -24.44
N ASP A 420 8.61 -6.37 -24.66
CA ASP A 420 8.78 -7.60 -23.87
C ASP A 420 10.24 -8.07 -24.01
N GLU A 421 11.06 -7.78 -23.01
CA GLU A 421 12.49 -8.06 -23.07
C GLU A 421 13.09 -8.38 -21.70
N ILE A 422 14.19 -9.13 -21.71
CA ILE A 422 15.01 -9.35 -20.52
C ILE A 422 15.97 -8.17 -20.37
N ILE A 423 15.72 -7.31 -19.39
CA ILE A 423 16.52 -6.09 -19.17
C ILE A 423 17.71 -6.32 -18.24
N HIS A 424 17.67 -7.37 -17.42
CA HIS A 424 18.73 -7.65 -16.46
C HIS A 424 18.79 -9.13 -16.08
N VAL A 425 20.01 -9.62 -15.84
CA VAL A 425 20.28 -11.01 -15.46
C VAL A 425 21.25 -11.02 -14.29
N THR A 426 20.91 -11.77 -13.25
CA THR A 426 21.78 -12.03 -12.10
C THR A 426 22.11 -13.51 -12.04
N ASP A 427 23.38 -13.86 -12.23
CA ASP A 427 23.87 -15.22 -11.99
C ASP A 427 23.91 -15.52 -10.48
N ILE A 428 23.41 -16.69 -10.11
CA ILE A 428 23.40 -17.22 -8.75
C ILE A 428 24.57 -18.21 -8.61
N PRO A 429 25.46 -18.03 -7.63
CA PRO A 429 26.52 -18.99 -7.36
C PRO A 429 25.96 -20.41 -7.14
N ALA A 430 26.68 -21.42 -7.64
CA ALA A 430 26.36 -22.81 -7.34
C ALA A 430 26.39 -23.02 -5.81
N ALA A 431 25.50 -23.89 -5.31
CA ALA A 431 25.61 -24.34 -3.93
C ALA A 431 26.83 -25.26 -3.83
N ASP A 432 27.83 -24.83 -3.08
CA ASP A 432 29.03 -25.63 -2.76
C ASP A 432 28.72 -26.80 -1.82
#